data_AF-D9SK60-F1
#
_entry.id   AF-D9SK60-F1
#
_cell.length_a   1.000
_cell.length_b   1.000
_cell.length_c   1.000
_cell.angle_alpha   90.00
_cell.angle_beta   90.00
_cell.angle_gamma   90.00
#
_symmetry.space_group_name_H-M   'P 1'
#
loop_
_entity.id
_entity.type
_entity.pdbx_description
1 polymer ?
#
loop_
_entity_poly.entity_id
_entity_poly.type
_entity_poly.pdbx_seq_one_letter_code
_entity_poly.pdbx_strand_id
1 'polypeptide(L)'
;MTTSNWWASETFWRKTAIWVTAGSFVILIFLTFDTMSQITAGSKRVPAYSAINHRVEYVYDESRHAQVPVIGTADEPLFGKMLTEAEALVSHGKLTVQAKNCMGCHTLLGNGAYYAPDLTKAWLDPFWGSREIREEQMVAFIMDPSDKLHNSVGRRMPKLGVTDDEAHAIVAFLKWMSTIDTNGFPSNFKPLDQEN
;
A
#
# COMPACT_ATOMS: atom_id res chain seq x y z
N MET A 1 -6.77 25.23 -59.02
CA MET A 1 -6.06 24.44 -58.01
C MET A 1 -6.42 25.00 -56.65
N THR A 2 -7.16 24.27 -55.84
CA THR A 2 -7.48 24.67 -54.47
C THR A 2 -6.23 24.53 -53.62
N THR A 3 -5.64 25.65 -53.19
CA THR A 3 -4.54 25.66 -52.22
C THR A 3 -5.07 25.12 -50.89
N SER A 4 -4.63 23.94 -50.48
CA SER A 4 -4.96 23.40 -49.17
C SER A 4 -4.49 24.36 -48.08
N ASN A 5 -5.35 24.66 -47.11
CA ASN A 5 -4.99 25.52 -45.98
C ASN A 5 -3.76 24.96 -45.25
N TRP A 6 -2.84 25.82 -44.81
CA TRP A 6 -1.58 25.41 -44.18
C TRP A 6 -1.77 24.51 -42.95
N TRP A 7 -2.82 24.75 -42.16
CA TRP A 7 -3.18 23.97 -40.97
C TRP A 7 -3.83 22.62 -41.32
N ALA A 8 -4.30 22.43 -42.56
CA ALA A 8 -4.82 21.17 -43.05
C ALA A 8 -3.74 20.35 -43.81
N SER A 9 -2.50 20.86 -43.88
CA SER A 9 -1.42 20.18 -44.58
C SER A 9 -0.88 18.99 -43.79
N GLU A 10 -0.50 17.93 -44.51
CA GLU A 10 0.16 16.76 -43.94
C GLU A 10 1.44 17.14 -43.17
N THR A 11 2.21 18.09 -43.72
CA THR A 11 3.46 18.53 -43.11
C THR A 11 3.25 19.25 -41.77
N PHE A 12 2.20 20.05 -41.65
CA PHE A 12 1.82 20.68 -40.38
C PHE A 12 1.47 19.61 -39.35
N TRP A 13 0.52 18.71 -39.64
CA TRP A 13 0.09 17.69 -38.69
C TRP A 13 1.21 16.71 -38.33
N ARG A 14 2.09 16.36 -39.28
CA ARG A 14 3.28 15.54 -38.99
C ARG A 14 4.22 16.22 -38.00
N LYS A 15 4.52 17.51 -38.20
CA LYS A 15 5.35 18.29 -37.26
C LYS A 15 4.67 18.44 -35.89
N THR A 16 3.37 18.73 -35.88
CA THR A 16 2.59 18.85 -34.64
C THR A 16 2.60 17.55 -33.86
N ALA A 17 2.37 16.41 -34.50
CA ALA A 17 2.46 15.10 -33.86
C ALA A 17 3.85 14.87 -33.25
N ILE A 18 4.92 15.14 -34.00
CA ILE A 18 6.30 14.99 -33.49
C ILE A 18 6.53 15.88 -32.27
N TRP A 19 6.17 17.17 -32.32
CA TRP A 19 6.41 18.11 -31.23
C TRP A 19 5.57 17.82 -29.99
N VAL A 20 4.29 17.48 -30.16
CA VAL A 20 3.40 17.11 -29.05
C VAL A 20 3.91 15.84 -28.40
N THR A 21 4.22 14.79 -29.17
CA THR A 21 4.74 13.54 -28.62
C THR A 21 6.08 13.74 -27.92
N ALA A 22 7.02 14.47 -28.53
CA ALA A 22 8.32 14.75 -27.92
C ALA A 22 8.18 15.59 -26.64
N GLY A 23 7.35 16.63 -26.66
CA GLY A 23 7.07 17.45 -25.48
C GLY A 23 6.43 16.64 -24.34
N SER A 24 5.39 15.85 -24.64
CA SER A 24 4.75 14.96 -23.66
C SER A 24 5.74 13.93 -23.10
N PHE A 25 6.61 13.36 -23.93
CA PHE A 25 7.62 12.41 -23.50
C PHE A 25 8.61 13.03 -22.50
N VAL A 26 9.09 14.25 -22.79
CA VAL A 26 9.97 14.99 -21.87
C VAL A 26 9.27 15.27 -20.55
N ILE A 27 8.00 15.69 -20.56
CA ILE A 27 7.20 15.91 -19.35
C ILE A 27 7.10 14.62 -18.53
N LEU A 28 6.82 13.48 -19.17
CA LEU A 28 6.71 12.19 -18.50
C LEU A 28 8.04 11.78 -17.84
N ILE A 29 9.19 12.09 -18.44
CA ILE A 29 10.50 11.84 -17.83
C ILE A 29 10.63 12.62 -16.51
N PHE A 30 10.33 13.93 -16.52
CA PHE A 30 10.42 14.75 -15.32
C PHE A 30 9.46 14.28 -14.23
N LEU A 31 8.20 13.98 -14.58
CA LEU A 31 7.21 13.45 -13.65
C LEU A 31 7.62 12.10 -13.08
N THR A 32 8.32 11.27 -13.85
CA THR A 32 8.85 9.98 -13.38
C THR A 32 9.87 10.19 -12.27
N PHE A 33 10.86 11.06 -12.47
CA PHE A 33 11.88 11.34 -11.44
C PHE A 33 11.28 11.98 -10.18
N ASP A 34 10.37 12.93 -10.36
CA ASP A 34 9.63 13.54 -9.24
C ASP A 34 8.85 12.48 -8.45
N THR A 35 8.09 11.63 -9.14
CA THR A 35 7.32 10.55 -8.51
C THR A 35 8.23 9.59 -7.76
N MET A 36 9.33 9.13 -8.37
CA MET A 36 10.30 8.22 -7.73
C MET A 36 10.84 8.82 -6.43
N SER A 37 11.14 10.11 -6.38
CA SER A 37 11.62 10.78 -5.16
C SER A 37 10.59 10.80 -4.03
N GLN A 38 9.29 10.77 -4.37
CA GLN A 38 8.19 10.81 -3.42
C GLN A 38 7.80 9.40 -2.93
N ILE A 39 7.88 8.37 -3.78
CA ILE A 39 7.39 7.01 -3.46
C ILE A 39 8.46 6.03 -2.97
N THR A 40 9.74 6.42 -3.02
CA THR A 40 10.84 5.56 -2.53
C THR A 40 10.80 5.45 -1.00
N ALA A 41 11.03 4.26 -0.46
CA ALA A 41 11.13 4.05 0.98
C ALA A 41 12.23 4.92 1.61
N GLY A 42 11.92 5.56 2.73
CA GLY A 42 12.75 6.60 3.35
C GLY A 42 12.47 8.02 2.88
N SER A 43 11.52 8.23 1.95
CA SER A 43 11.04 9.56 1.59
C SER A 43 10.15 10.16 2.69
N LYS A 44 9.73 11.42 2.49
CA LYS A 44 8.79 12.10 3.39
C LYS A 44 7.43 11.39 3.51
N ARG A 45 6.95 10.73 2.44
CA ARG A 45 5.62 10.09 2.41
C ARG A 45 5.67 8.58 2.65
N VAL A 46 6.81 7.96 2.36
CA VAL A 46 7.00 6.52 2.47
C VAL A 46 8.13 6.28 3.47
N PRO A 47 7.82 5.95 4.72
CA PRO A 47 8.82 5.68 5.75
C PRO A 47 9.78 4.55 5.37
N ALA A 48 10.98 4.56 5.97
CA ALA A 48 11.91 3.45 5.84
C ALA A 48 11.31 2.15 6.37
N TYR A 49 11.77 0.99 5.86
CA TYR A 49 11.23 -0.31 6.26
C TYR A 49 11.35 -0.61 7.76
N SER A 50 12.34 -0.01 8.44
CA SER A 50 12.50 -0.09 9.90
C SER A 50 11.30 0.45 10.68
N ALA A 51 10.39 1.20 10.07
CA ALA A 51 9.15 1.68 10.69
C ALA A 51 8.27 0.56 11.27
N ILE A 52 8.41 -0.68 10.80
CA ILE A 52 7.70 -1.84 11.36
C ILE A 52 8.11 -2.18 12.80
N ASN A 53 9.26 -1.67 13.27
CA ASN A 53 9.72 -1.82 14.65
C ASN A 53 9.15 -0.76 15.59
N HIS A 54 8.22 0.06 15.10
CA HIS A 54 7.57 1.11 15.85
C HIS A 54 6.06 0.95 15.77
N ARG A 55 5.39 1.58 16.72
CA ARG A 55 3.93 1.66 16.75
C ARG A 55 3.44 2.56 15.61
N VAL A 56 2.34 2.18 14.99
CA VAL A 56 1.72 2.91 13.88
C VAL A 56 0.31 3.29 14.28
N GLU A 57 0.03 4.58 14.30
CA GLU A 57 -1.28 5.14 14.62
C GLU A 57 -1.80 6.01 13.49
N TYR A 58 -3.10 6.29 13.50
CA TYR A 58 -3.69 7.31 12.64
C TYR A 58 -4.37 8.36 13.51
N VAL A 59 -3.95 9.60 13.32
CA VAL A 59 -4.49 10.75 14.01
C VAL A 59 -5.16 11.65 12.98
N TYR A 60 -6.27 12.28 13.37
CA TYR A 60 -6.93 13.27 12.52
C TYR A 60 -6.11 14.56 12.49
N ASP A 61 -5.69 14.97 11.30
CA ASP A 61 -5.02 16.25 11.07
C ASP A 61 -6.06 17.28 10.61
N GLU A 62 -6.34 18.27 11.48
CA GLU A 62 -7.31 19.35 11.21
C GLU A 62 -6.93 20.20 10.00
N SER A 63 -5.63 20.40 9.74
CA SER A 63 -5.16 21.21 8.61
C SER A 63 -5.35 20.52 7.27
N ARG A 64 -5.31 19.18 7.27
CA ARG A 64 -5.47 18.34 6.08
C ARG A 64 -6.87 17.78 5.92
N HIS A 65 -7.73 17.92 6.94
CA HIS A 65 -9.04 17.29 7.03
C HIS A 65 -9.00 15.77 6.75
N ALA A 66 -7.97 15.10 7.24
CA ALA A 66 -7.66 13.72 6.91
C ALA A 66 -6.97 12.98 8.06
N GLN A 67 -7.17 11.66 8.10
CA GLN A 67 -6.41 10.77 8.98
C GLN A 67 -5.00 10.55 8.41
N VAL A 68 -3.97 10.83 9.21
CA VAL A 68 -2.56 10.74 8.82
C VAL A 68 -1.81 9.74 9.71
N PRO A 69 -0.85 8.98 9.15
CA PRO A 69 -0.06 8.05 9.96
C PRO A 69 0.88 8.81 10.89
N VAL A 70 0.94 8.38 12.15
CA VAL A 70 1.91 8.82 13.15
C VAL A 70 2.69 7.58 13.60
N ILE A 71 4.01 7.63 13.42
CA ILE A 71 4.90 6.55 13.86
C ILE A 71 5.41 6.91 15.24
N GLY A 72 5.15 6.04 16.22
CA GLY A 72 5.58 6.21 17.59
C GLY A 72 7.10 6.20 17.71
N THR A 73 7.62 6.88 18.73
CA THR A 73 9.06 6.92 19.04
C THR A 73 9.52 5.75 19.92
N ALA A 74 8.58 5.04 20.55
CA ALA A 74 8.86 3.87 21.36
C ALA A 74 9.05 2.63 20.47
N ASP A 75 9.93 1.73 20.92
CA ASP A 75 10.16 0.45 20.26
C ASP A 75 8.94 -0.47 20.45
N GLU A 76 8.44 -0.97 19.33
CA GLU A 76 7.40 -1.99 19.26
C GLU A 76 7.90 -3.11 18.35
N PRO A 77 8.55 -4.14 18.92
CA PRO A 77 9.06 -5.25 18.15
C PRO A 77 7.91 -5.98 17.45
N LEU A 78 8.18 -6.45 16.22
CA LEU A 78 7.27 -7.29 15.46
C LEU A 78 7.67 -8.76 15.69
N PHE A 79 6.72 -9.61 16.04
CA PHE A 79 6.94 -11.02 16.41
C PHE A 79 7.92 -11.18 17.58
N GLY A 80 7.84 -10.25 18.54
CA GLY A 80 8.69 -10.22 19.72
C GLY A 80 10.17 -9.90 19.46
N LYS A 81 10.53 -9.46 18.25
CA LYS A 81 11.91 -9.12 17.87
C LYS A 81 12.01 -7.74 17.23
N MET A 82 13.10 -7.03 17.52
CA MET A 82 13.50 -5.86 16.74
C MET A 82 14.15 -6.36 15.45
N LEU A 83 13.52 -6.08 14.32
CA LEU A 83 13.93 -6.60 13.02
C LEU A 83 15.02 -5.70 12.42
N THR A 84 16.27 -6.17 12.45
CA THR A 84 17.41 -5.50 11.82
C THR A 84 17.37 -5.58 10.29
N GLU A 85 16.76 -6.64 9.75
CA GLU A 85 16.61 -6.89 8.30
C GLU A 85 15.17 -6.59 7.84
N ALA A 86 14.56 -5.52 8.36
CA ALA A 86 13.18 -5.15 8.06
C ALA A 86 12.88 -5.05 6.55
N GLU A 87 13.83 -4.53 5.76
CA GLU A 87 13.69 -4.43 4.30
C GLU A 87 13.52 -5.78 3.62
N ALA A 88 14.32 -6.78 4.00
CA ALA A 88 14.27 -8.10 3.40
C ALA A 88 12.92 -8.77 3.69
N LEU A 89 12.44 -8.68 4.94
CA LEU A 89 11.17 -9.27 5.35
C LEU A 89 9.97 -8.57 4.67
N VAL A 90 9.95 -7.23 4.64
CA VAL A 90 8.87 -6.47 3.98
C VAL A 90 8.87 -6.72 2.47
N SER A 91 10.05 -6.80 1.85
CA SER A 91 10.19 -7.10 0.42
C SER A 91 9.72 -8.52 0.09
N HIS A 92 10.04 -9.50 0.94
CA HIS A 92 9.52 -10.85 0.82
C HIS A 92 7.98 -10.84 0.91
N GLY A 93 7.41 -10.15 1.90
CA GLY A 93 5.95 -10.02 2.04
C GLY A 93 5.30 -9.43 0.80
N LYS A 94 5.88 -8.36 0.24
CA LYS A 94 5.42 -7.74 -1.02
C LYS A 94 5.44 -8.73 -2.18
N LEU A 95 6.52 -9.49 -2.35
CA LEU A 95 6.64 -10.50 -3.41
C LEU A 95 5.61 -11.63 -3.21
N THR A 96 5.38 -12.06 -1.97
CA THR A 96 4.39 -13.09 -1.65
C THR A 96 2.97 -12.60 -1.96
N VAL A 97 2.61 -11.37 -1.57
CA VAL A 97 1.33 -10.73 -1.92
C VAL A 97 1.09 -10.75 -3.43
N GLN A 98 2.13 -10.49 -4.22
CA GLN A 98 2.08 -10.53 -5.68
C GLN A 98 1.96 -11.96 -6.20
N ALA A 99 2.79 -12.89 -5.70
CA ALA A 99 2.81 -14.29 -6.13
C ALA A 99 1.50 -15.03 -5.83
N LYS A 100 0.85 -14.73 -4.70
CA LYS A 100 -0.46 -15.28 -4.32
C LYS A 100 -1.64 -14.49 -4.90
N ASN A 101 -1.37 -13.47 -5.73
CA ASN A 101 -2.34 -12.62 -6.42
C ASN A 101 -3.38 -11.99 -5.48
N CYS A 102 -2.95 -11.48 -4.31
CA CYS A 102 -3.88 -10.86 -3.36
C CYS A 102 -4.63 -9.66 -3.97
N MET A 103 -3.97 -8.90 -4.87
CA MET A 103 -4.59 -7.80 -5.61
C MET A 103 -5.68 -8.25 -6.61
N GLY A 104 -5.77 -9.54 -6.91
CA GLY A 104 -6.87 -10.11 -7.70
C GLY A 104 -8.22 -10.07 -6.97
N CYS A 105 -8.21 -9.90 -5.65
CA CYS A 105 -9.41 -9.71 -4.84
C CYS A 105 -9.41 -8.38 -4.10
N HIS A 106 -8.27 -7.94 -3.60
CA HIS A 106 -8.12 -6.74 -2.77
C HIS A 106 -7.57 -5.55 -3.56
N THR A 107 -7.74 -4.36 -3.01
CA THR A 107 -6.91 -3.21 -3.38
C THR A 107 -5.75 -3.01 -2.40
N LEU A 108 -4.65 -2.43 -2.89
CA LEU A 108 -3.53 -1.88 -2.13
C LEU A 108 -3.29 -0.48 -2.67
N LEU A 109 -3.28 0.53 -1.80
CA LEU A 109 -3.26 1.94 -2.19
C LEU A 109 -4.38 2.28 -3.19
N GLY A 110 -5.55 1.65 -3.05
CA GLY A 110 -6.69 1.83 -3.96
C GLY A 110 -6.56 1.16 -5.32
N ASN A 111 -5.45 0.47 -5.61
CA ASN A 111 -5.22 -0.26 -6.86
C ASN A 111 -5.44 -1.76 -6.66
N GLY A 112 -6.18 -2.41 -7.55
CA GLY A 112 -6.48 -3.84 -7.48
C GLY A 112 -7.94 -4.14 -7.77
N ALA A 113 -8.45 -5.25 -7.26
CA ALA A 113 -9.85 -5.63 -7.40
C ALA A 113 -10.69 -5.19 -6.20
N TYR A 114 -12.00 -5.03 -6.42
CA TYR A 114 -12.96 -4.56 -5.42
C TYR A 114 -13.80 -5.69 -4.82
N TYR A 115 -13.34 -6.93 -4.94
CA TYR A 115 -14.00 -8.08 -4.30
C TYR A 115 -13.73 -8.11 -2.81
N ALA A 116 -12.62 -7.61 -2.30
CA ALA A 116 -12.35 -7.62 -0.86
C ALA A 116 -11.90 -6.23 -0.39
N PRO A 117 -11.87 -5.97 0.93
CA PRO A 117 -11.46 -4.68 1.47
C PRO A 117 -10.04 -4.28 1.05
N ASP A 118 -9.76 -2.98 1.06
CA ASP A 118 -8.42 -2.46 0.81
C ASP A 118 -7.45 -2.84 1.95
N LEU A 119 -6.27 -3.33 1.58
CA LEU A 119 -5.29 -3.85 2.54
C LEU A 119 -4.29 -2.82 3.04
N THR A 120 -4.33 -1.57 2.56
CA THR A 120 -3.35 -0.52 2.90
C THR A 120 -3.24 -0.32 4.41
N LYS A 121 -4.38 -0.37 5.11
CA LYS A 121 -4.45 -0.20 6.57
C LYS A 121 -4.88 -1.47 7.29
N ALA A 122 -4.70 -2.64 6.67
CA ALA A 122 -5.14 -3.92 7.24
C ALA A 122 -4.53 -4.20 8.62
N TRP A 123 -3.30 -3.75 8.89
CA TRP A 123 -2.67 -3.85 10.21
C TRP A 123 -3.46 -3.16 11.33
N LEU A 124 -4.25 -2.13 11.00
CA LEU A 124 -4.99 -1.29 11.93
C LEU A 124 -6.48 -1.65 11.99
N ASP A 125 -6.88 -2.77 11.39
CA ASP A 125 -8.26 -3.21 11.41
C ASP A 125 -8.69 -3.59 12.84
N PRO A 126 -9.80 -3.02 13.37
CA PRO A 126 -10.28 -3.28 14.72
C PRO A 126 -10.60 -4.74 15.04
N PHE A 127 -10.80 -5.59 14.04
CA PHE A 127 -11.14 -6.99 14.23
C PHE A 127 -9.95 -7.89 14.62
N TRP A 128 -8.71 -7.40 14.58
CA TRP A 128 -7.53 -8.16 15.04
C TRP A 128 -7.34 -8.23 16.56
N GLY A 129 -8.20 -7.55 17.33
CA GLY A 129 -8.13 -7.57 18.79
C GLY A 129 -6.94 -6.78 19.36
N SER A 130 -6.49 -7.19 20.55
CA SER A 130 -5.44 -6.49 21.29
C SER A 130 -4.08 -6.61 20.62
N ARG A 131 -3.15 -5.75 21.04
CA ARG A 131 -1.79 -5.72 20.52
C ARG A 131 -1.09 -7.07 20.61
N GLU A 132 -1.27 -7.79 21.72
CA GLU A 132 -0.57 -9.03 22.05
C GLU A 132 -0.96 -10.18 21.12
N ILE A 133 -2.20 -10.18 20.61
CA ILE A 133 -2.74 -11.28 19.81
C ILE A 133 -2.82 -10.97 18.32
N ARG A 134 -2.74 -9.68 17.94
CA ARG A 134 -2.91 -9.21 16.56
C ARG A 134 -2.02 -9.95 15.58
N GLU A 135 -0.73 -10.05 15.89
CA GLU A 135 0.27 -10.65 15.02
C GLU A 135 -0.06 -12.12 14.74
N GLU A 136 -0.32 -12.90 15.79
CA GLU A 136 -0.69 -14.30 15.69
C GLU A 136 -2.02 -14.49 14.95
N GLN A 137 -3.01 -13.62 15.21
CA GLN A 137 -4.29 -13.67 14.52
C GLN A 137 -4.17 -13.39 13.01
N MET A 138 -3.36 -12.40 12.63
CA MET A 138 -3.12 -12.08 11.22
C MET A 138 -2.40 -13.23 10.52
N VAL A 139 -1.32 -13.77 11.11
CA VAL A 139 -0.59 -14.92 10.57
C VAL A 139 -1.52 -16.11 10.39
N ALA A 140 -2.27 -16.47 11.44
CA ALA A 140 -3.19 -17.60 11.39
C ALA A 140 -4.31 -17.41 10.35
N PHE A 141 -4.80 -16.18 10.16
CA PHE A 141 -5.79 -15.86 9.13
C PHE A 141 -5.23 -16.00 7.72
N ILE A 142 -4.03 -15.47 7.47
CA ILE A 142 -3.40 -15.50 6.15
C ILE A 142 -3.08 -16.94 5.72
N MET A 143 -2.64 -17.79 6.66
CA MET A 143 -2.35 -19.20 6.39
C MET A 143 -3.61 -20.02 6.12
N ASP A 144 -4.65 -19.84 6.95
CA ASP A 144 -5.93 -20.52 6.80
C ASP A 144 -7.11 -19.65 7.25
N PRO A 145 -7.77 -18.96 6.31
CA PRO A 145 -8.90 -18.10 6.64
C PRO A 145 -10.20 -18.88 6.84
N SER A 146 -10.27 -20.17 6.51
CA SER A 146 -11.52 -20.92 6.28
C SER A 146 -12.55 -20.80 7.42
N ASP A 147 -12.08 -20.90 8.67
CA ASP A 147 -12.92 -20.90 9.87
C ASP A 147 -12.76 -19.62 10.72
N LYS A 148 -12.13 -18.58 10.16
CA LYS A 148 -11.83 -17.34 10.89
C LYS A 148 -12.96 -16.34 10.78
N LEU A 149 -13.16 -15.52 11.83
CA LEU A 149 -14.22 -14.52 11.89
C LEU A 149 -14.19 -13.55 10.69
N HIS A 150 -13.01 -13.08 10.32
CA HIS A 150 -12.76 -12.20 9.16
C HIS A 150 -13.20 -12.82 7.81
N ASN A 151 -13.38 -14.14 7.75
CA ASN A 151 -13.85 -14.87 6.57
C ASN A 151 -15.31 -15.34 6.67
N SER A 152 -15.94 -15.14 7.83
CA SER A 152 -17.24 -15.77 8.13
C SER A 152 -18.43 -15.04 7.50
N VAL A 153 -18.31 -13.73 7.24
CA VAL A 153 -19.41 -12.90 6.75
C VAL A 153 -19.15 -12.42 5.32
N GLY A 154 -20.07 -12.77 4.41
CA GLY A 154 -20.08 -12.25 3.05
C GLY A 154 -19.03 -12.90 2.14
N ARG A 155 -18.03 -12.12 1.75
CA ARG A 155 -17.05 -12.48 0.71
C ARG A 155 -15.91 -13.27 1.33
N ARG A 156 -15.59 -14.42 0.75
CA ARG A 156 -14.64 -15.37 1.35
C ARG A 156 -13.28 -15.35 0.68
N MET A 157 -12.23 -15.21 1.48
CA MET A 157 -10.86 -15.50 1.09
C MET A 157 -10.65 -17.03 1.08
N PRO A 158 -10.16 -17.61 -0.03
CA PRO A 158 -9.83 -19.02 -0.10
C PRO A 158 -8.49 -19.30 0.60
N LYS A 159 -8.23 -20.58 0.91
CA LYS A 159 -6.91 -21.03 1.36
C LYS A 159 -5.93 -21.03 0.19
N LEU A 160 -4.96 -20.11 0.22
CA LEU A 160 -3.99 -19.90 -0.86
C LEU A 160 -2.70 -20.74 -0.74
N GLY A 161 -2.61 -21.58 0.30
CA GLY A 161 -1.39 -22.34 0.58
C GLY A 161 -0.21 -21.42 0.92
N VAL A 162 -0.46 -20.42 1.78
CA VAL A 162 0.57 -19.54 2.32
C VAL A 162 1.28 -20.28 3.46
N THR A 163 2.60 -20.34 3.39
CA THR A 163 3.45 -20.93 4.43
C THR A 163 3.57 -19.99 5.64
N ASP A 164 4.09 -20.50 6.75
CA ASP A 164 4.31 -19.72 7.97
C ASP A 164 5.25 -18.52 7.72
N ASP A 165 6.40 -18.76 7.08
CA ASP A 165 7.38 -17.72 6.74
C ASP A 165 6.78 -16.65 5.81
N GLU A 166 6.02 -17.08 4.80
CA GLU A 166 5.32 -16.20 3.88
C GLU A 166 4.26 -15.35 4.62
N ALA A 167 3.53 -15.92 5.57
CA ALA A 167 2.51 -15.22 6.34
C ALA A 167 3.12 -14.15 7.25
N HIS A 168 4.21 -14.46 7.96
CA HIS A 168 4.95 -13.47 8.75
C HIS A 168 5.47 -12.33 7.88
N ALA A 169 6.00 -12.64 6.69
CA ALA A 169 6.47 -11.64 5.74
C ALA A 169 5.31 -10.75 5.24
N ILE A 170 4.16 -11.33 4.90
CA ILE A 170 2.95 -10.56 4.50
C ILE A 170 2.53 -9.63 5.63
N VAL A 171 2.47 -10.09 6.88
CA VAL A 171 2.09 -9.24 8.01
C VAL A 171 3.07 -8.08 8.20
N ALA A 172 4.38 -8.33 8.09
CA ALA A 172 5.38 -7.26 8.12
C ALA A 172 5.16 -6.23 7.00
N PHE A 173 4.86 -6.70 5.79
CA PHE A 173 4.50 -5.84 4.67
C PHE A 173 3.23 -5.03 4.95
N LEU A 174 2.16 -5.64 5.48
CA LEU A 174 0.91 -4.95 5.80
C LEU A 174 1.08 -3.93 6.94
N LYS A 175 1.92 -4.23 7.94
CA LYS A 175 2.32 -3.26 8.97
C LYS A 175 3.03 -2.07 8.32
N TRP A 176 4.04 -2.32 7.48
CA TRP A 176 4.75 -1.25 6.78
C TRP A 176 3.84 -0.43 5.86
N MET A 177 2.93 -1.07 5.11
CA MET A 177 1.93 -0.40 4.27
C MET A 177 1.08 0.59 5.05
N SER A 178 0.72 0.26 6.29
CA SER A 178 -0.05 1.17 7.14
C SER A 178 0.71 2.43 7.54
N THR A 179 2.04 2.45 7.44
CA THR A 179 2.87 3.63 7.75
C THR A 179 2.87 4.69 6.64
N ILE A 180 2.42 4.33 5.43
CA ILE A 180 2.49 5.20 4.26
C ILE A 180 1.44 6.31 4.36
N ASP A 181 1.86 7.56 4.17
CA ASP A 181 0.93 8.68 4.08
C ASP A 181 0.26 8.69 2.70
N THR A 182 -0.95 8.14 2.67
CA THR A 182 -1.79 8.02 1.47
C THR A 182 -2.74 9.20 1.29
N ASN A 183 -2.45 10.34 1.94
CA ASN A 183 -3.23 11.56 1.85
C ASN A 183 -4.72 11.37 2.20
N GLY A 184 -4.99 10.62 3.28
CA GLY A 184 -6.33 10.39 3.79
C GLY A 184 -7.07 9.18 3.21
N PHE A 185 -6.45 8.42 2.29
CA PHE A 185 -7.02 7.17 1.79
C PHE A 185 -6.77 5.99 2.76
N PRO A 186 -7.61 4.93 2.77
CA PRO A 186 -9.01 4.97 2.39
C PRO A 186 -9.77 5.95 3.30
N SER A 187 -10.74 6.65 2.70
CA SER A 187 -11.54 7.65 3.42
C SER A 187 -12.42 6.98 4.48
N ASN A 188 -12.70 7.69 5.57
CA ASN A 188 -13.53 7.22 6.68
C ASN A 188 -13.05 5.91 7.35
N PHE A 189 -11.78 5.56 7.21
CA PHE A 189 -11.19 4.45 7.96
C PHE A 189 -11.18 4.78 9.45
N LYS A 190 -11.76 3.91 10.27
CA LYS A 190 -11.72 4.01 11.73
C LYS A 190 -10.63 3.07 12.24
N PRO A 191 -9.44 3.58 12.61
CA PRO A 191 -8.37 2.75 13.13
C PRO A 191 -8.77 2.14 14.48
N LEU A 192 -8.14 1.02 14.82
CA LEU A 192 -8.19 0.45 16.16
C LEU A 192 -7.61 1.46 17.17
N ASP A 193 -8.30 1.65 18.29
CA ASP A 193 -7.77 2.42 19.42
C ASP A 193 -6.60 1.67 20.05
N GLN A 194 -5.40 2.25 19.97
CA GLN A 194 -4.20 1.60 20.48
C GLN A 194 -3.82 2.07 21.89
N GLU A 195 -4.63 2.90 22.55
CA GLU A 195 -4.37 3.37 23.93
C GLU A 195 -4.49 2.28 25.01
N ASN A 196 -4.88 1.04 24.66
CA ASN A 196 -4.87 -0.12 25.56
C ASN A 196 -3.92 -1.21 25.09
#